data_AF-A0A183HXZ0-F1
#
_entry.id   AF-A0A183HXZ0-F1
#
_cell.length_a   1.000
_cell.length_b   1.000
_cell.length_c   1.000
_cell.angle_alpha   90.00
_cell.angle_beta   90.00
_cell.angle_gamma   90.00
#
_symmetry.space_group_name_H-M   'P 1'
#
loop_
_entity.id
_entity.type
_entity.pdbx_description
1 polymer ?
#
loop_
_entity_poly.entity_id
_entity_poly.type
_entity_poly.pdbx_seq_one_letter_code
_entity_poly.pdbx_strand_id
1 'polypeptide(L)'
;MACLNVLPPTILTRVSEYIPEIIAYVEKIIDNGYGYVTKDGSVYFDTMKFDNSEKHSYCKLVPEAFADNEQLMKNMRESEGDLSMGNLENKKNVTDFALWKASKDGEPYWNSPWGKGRPGWHIE
;
A
#
# COMPACT_ATOMS: atom_id res chain seq x y z
N MET A 1 -23.93 -3.53 -13.48
CA MET A 1 -24.75 -3.09 -12.33
C MET A 1 -26.17 -2.70 -12.72
N ALA A 2 -26.38 -1.77 -13.66
CA ALA A 2 -27.75 -1.39 -14.09
C ALA A 2 -28.57 -2.56 -14.64
N CYS A 3 -27.99 -3.44 -15.45
CA CYS A 3 -28.66 -4.67 -15.94
C CYS A 3 -29.02 -5.67 -14.83
N LEU A 4 -28.43 -5.53 -13.64
CA LEU A 4 -28.74 -6.31 -12.44
C LEU A 4 -29.70 -5.56 -11.49
N ASN A 5 -30.26 -4.42 -11.93
CA ASN A 5 -31.13 -3.54 -11.14
C ASN A 5 -30.50 -3.05 -9.82
N VAL A 6 -29.17 -2.91 -9.79
CA VAL A 6 -28.44 -2.34 -8.65
C VAL A 6 -28.50 -0.82 -8.72
N LEU A 7 -28.87 -0.16 -7.62
CA LEU A 7 -28.89 1.29 -7.53
C LEU A 7 -27.48 1.88 -7.73
N PRO A 8 -27.35 3.01 -8.44
CA PRO A 8 -26.06 3.68 -8.57
C PRO A 8 -25.60 4.22 -7.19
N PRO A 9 -24.29 4.24 -6.92
CA PRO A 9 -23.77 4.87 -5.73
C PRO A 9 -24.00 6.39 -5.78
N THR A 10 -24.12 7.03 -4.62
CA THR A 10 -24.25 8.50 -4.53
C THR A 10 -23.03 9.22 -5.08
N ILE A 11 -21.84 8.65 -4.86
CA ILE A 11 -20.55 9.18 -5.31
C ILE A 11 -19.76 8.01 -5.89
N LEU A 12 -19.19 8.22 -7.07
CA LEU A 12 -18.25 7.30 -7.70
C LEU A 12 -16.90 8.00 -7.81
N THR A 13 -15.91 7.52 -7.09
CA THR A 13 -14.54 8.05 -7.13
C THR A 13 -13.65 7.15 -7.98
N ARG A 14 -12.63 7.74 -8.60
CA ARG A 14 -11.55 7.01 -9.28
C ARG A 14 -10.24 7.40 -8.65
N VAL A 15 -9.39 6.43 -8.32
CA VAL A 15 -8.06 6.69 -7.75
C VAL A 15 -7.25 7.71 -8.55
N SER A 16 -7.36 7.69 -9.87
CA SER A 16 -6.68 8.63 -10.78
C SER A 16 -7.05 10.10 -10.54
N GLU A 17 -8.18 10.38 -9.90
CA GLU A 17 -8.69 11.71 -9.60
C GLU A 17 -8.23 12.22 -8.22
N TYR A 18 -7.65 11.35 -7.37
CA TYR A 18 -7.28 11.64 -5.97
C TYR A 18 -5.78 11.50 -5.70
N ILE A 19 -4.96 11.48 -6.75
CA ILE A 19 -3.51 11.29 -6.63
C ILE A 19 -2.84 12.36 -5.74
N PRO A 20 -3.16 13.67 -5.84
CA PRO A 20 -2.59 14.67 -4.94
C PRO A 20 -2.88 14.39 -3.46
N GLU A 21 -4.10 13.98 -3.13
CA GLU A 21 -4.54 13.65 -1.79
C GLU A 21 -3.83 12.41 -1.26
N ILE A 22 -3.68 11.39 -2.11
CA ILE A 22 -2.94 10.17 -1.75
C ILE A 22 -1.47 10.50 -1.45
N ILE A 23 -0.82 11.31 -2.30
CA ILE A 23 0.57 11.74 -2.06
C ILE A 23 0.68 12.46 -0.71
N ALA A 24 -0.19 13.44 -0.45
CA ALA A 24 -0.19 14.17 0.81
C ALA A 24 -0.44 13.25 2.03
N TYR A 25 -1.28 12.22 1.87
CA TYR A 25 -1.54 11.26 2.92
C TYR A 25 -0.32 10.35 3.18
N VAL A 26 0.36 9.91 2.13
CA VAL A 26 1.60 9.13 2.24
C VAL A 26 2.72 9.96 2.87
N GLU A 27 2.88 11.24 2.51
CA GLU A 27 3.81 12.15 3.19
C GLU A 27 3.55 12.20 4.69
N LYS A 28 2.29 12.37 5.10
CA LYS A 28 1.91 12.38 6.52
C LYS A 28 2.24 11.05 7.23
N ILE A 29 2.11 9.92 6.55
CA ILE A 29 2.46 8.61 7.12
C ILE A 29 3.98 8.51 7.34
N ILE A 30 4.78 9.01 6.38
CA ILE A 30 6.25 9.08 6.51
C ILE A 30 6.64 10.03 7.65
N ASP A 31 6.03 11.22 7.73
CA ASP A 31 6.32 12.22 8.77
C ASP A 31 6.02 11.69 10.18
N ASN A 32 4.96 10.89 10.32
CA ASN A 32 4.66 10.18 11.57
C ASN A 32 5.60 9.00 11.85
N GLY A 33 6.50 8.70 10.93
CA GLY A 33 7.53 7.66 11.05
C GLY A 33 7.04 6.26 10.73
N TYR A 34 5.81 6.06 10.23
CA TYR A 34 5.27 4.73 9.89
C TYR A 34 5.49 4.36 8.42
N GLY A 35 5.97 5.29 7.59
CA GLY A 35 6.35 5.04 6.21
C GLY A 35 7.86 5.17 6.02
N TYR A 36 8.40 4.48 5.03
CA TYR A 36 9.79 4.67 4.60
C TYR A 36 9.93 4.57 3.08
N VAL A 37 10.85 5.38 2.54
CA VAL A 37 11.19 5.41 1.12
C VAL A 37 12.33 4.44 0.86
N THR A 38 12.22 3.63 -0.19
CA THR A 38 13.25 2.68 -0.63
C THR A 38 14.11 3.29 -1.74
N LYS A 39 15.24 2.64 -2.04
CA LYS A 39 16.24 3.16 -3.00
C LYS A 39 15.69 3.32 -4.42
N ASP A 40 14.69 2.54 -4.78
CA ASP A 40 13.98 2.58 -6.06
C ASP A 40 12.91 3.68 -6.15
N GLY A 41 12.65 4.44 -5.07
CA GLY A 41 11.62 5.48 -5.03
C GLY A 41 10.22 4.97 -4.65
N SER A 42 10.11 3.69 -4.28
CA SER A 42 8.88 3.16 -3.69
C SER A 42 8.76 3.59 -2.22
N VAL A 43 7.53 3.61 -1.70
CA VAL A 43 7.23 3.91 -0.29
C VAL A 43 6.47 2.74 0.30
N TYR A 44 6.93 2.25 1.45
CA TYR A 44 6.35 1.12 2.17
C TYR A 44 5.87 1.54 3.55
N PHE A 45 4.82 0.88 4.03
CA PHE A 45 4.32 1.00 5.39
C PHE A 45 5.04 0.01 6.32
N ASP A 46 5.59 0.50 7.43
CA ASP A 46 6.33 -0.28 8.42
C ASP A 46 5.35 -0.90 9.43
N THR A 47 4.93 -2.12 9.13
CA THR A 47 3.93 -2.85 9.92
C THR A 47 4.41 -3.16 11.33
N MET A 48 5.68 -3.55 11.48
CA MET A 48 6.29 -3.84 12.78
C MET A 48 6.39 -2.59 13.64
N LYS A 49 6.76 -1.44 13.06
CA LYS A 49 6.80 -0.18 13.82
C LYS A 49 5.42 0.29 14.25
N PHE A 50 4.41 0.08 13.40
CA PHE A 50 3.02 0.40 13.74
C PHE A 50 2.52 -0.49 14.90
N ASP A 51 2.78 -1.79 14.85
CA ASP A 51 2.35 -2.73 15.89
C ASP A 51 3.07 -2.55 17.23
N ASN A 52 4.37 -2.22 17.20
CA ASN A 52 5.15 -1.93 18.40
C ASN A 52 4.90 -0.54 19.00
N SER A 53 4.08 0.30 18.37
CA SER A 53 3.75 1.62 18.92
C SER A 53 2.73 1.51 20.04
N GLU A 54 2.85 2.32 21.09
CA GLU A 54 1.87 2.32 22.20
C GLU A 54 0.45 2.72 21.75
N LYS A 55 0.33 3.39 20.59
CA LYS A 55 -0.93 3.95 20.09
C LYS A 55 -1.67 3.01 19.14
N HIS A 56 -0.97 2.06 18.54
CA HIS A 56 -1.51 1.26 17.45
C HIS A 56 -1.21 -0.22 17.63
N SER A 57 -1.99 -1.05 16.94
CA SER A 57 -1.71 -2.47 16.81
C SER A 57 -2.19 -2.89 15.43
N TYR A 58 -1.40 -3.74 14.79
CA TYR A 58 -1.63 -4.27 13.46
C TYR A 58 -2.45 -5.57 13.54
N CYS A 59 -3.11 -5.95 12.44
CA CYS A 59 -3.94 -7.18 12.36
C CYS A 59 -5.10 -7.30 13.37
N LYS A 60 -5.65 -6.18 13.87
CA LYS A 60 -6.84 -6.19 14.75
C LYS A 60 -8.09 -6.82 14.14
N LEU A 61 -8.26 -6.72 12.81
CA LEU A 61 -9.47 -7.21 12.10
C LEU A 61 -9.41 -8.70 11.78
N VAL A 62 -8.22 -9.23 11.50
CA VAL A 62 -7.98 -10.65 11.21
C VAL A 62 -6.69 -11.07 11.93
N PRO A 63 -6.75 -11.34 13.24
CA PRO A 63 -5.56 -11.68 14.02
C PRO A 63 -4.86 -12.96 13.54
N GLU A 64 -5.63 -13.91 13.00
CA GLU A 64 -5.13 -15.20 12.51
C GLU A 64 -4.22 -15.04 11.28
N ALA A 65 -4.41 -13.96 10.50
CA ALA A 65 -3.59 -13.65 9.33
C ALA A 65 -2.12 -13.38 9.66
N PHE A 66 -1.81 -13.08 10.92
CA PHE A 66 -0.46 -12.82 11.41
C PHE A 66 0.11 -13.95 12.29
N ALA A 67 -0.74 -14.88 12.73
CA ALA A 67 -0.35 -16.00 13.61
C ALA A 67 0.29 -17.16 12.85
N ASP A 68 -0.08 -17.35 11.58
CA ASP A 68 0.44 -18.42 10.73
C ASP A 68 1.30 -17.84 9.60
N ASN A 69 2.56 -18.27 9.53
CA ASN A 69 3.53 -17.83 8.52
C ASN A 69 3.09 -18.18 7.09
N GLU A 70 2.38 -19.29 6.88
CA GLU A 70 1.90 -19.67 5.54
C GLU A 70 0.77 -18.74 5.08
N GLN A 71 -0.18 -18.47 5.98
CA GLN A 71 -1.29 -17.55 5.74
C GLN A 71 -0.80 -16.12 5.51
N LEU A 72 0.19 -15.68 6.32
CA LEU A 72 0.83 -14.38 6.18
C LEU A 72 1.47 -14.23 4.80
N MET A 73 2.25 -15.22 4.37
CA MET A 73 2.89 -15.20 3.05
C MET A 73 1.87 -15.20 1.91
N LYS A 74 0.74 -15.92 2.05
CA LYS A 74 -0.34 -15.89 1.07
C LYS A 74 -1.00 -14.51 0.99
N ASN A 75 -1.34 -13.92 2.12
CA ASN A 75 -1.96 -12.58 2.18
C ASN A 75 -1.03 -11.50 1.63
N MET A 76 0.29 -11.65 1.80
CA MET A 76 1.28 -10.73 1.24
C MET A 76 1.35 -10.82 -0.29
N ARG A 77 1.25 -12.03 -0.87
CA ARG A 77 1.17 -12.19 -2.35
C ARG A 77 -0.05 -11.50 -2.93
N GLU A 78 -1.18 -11.58 -2.24
CA GLU A 78 -2.43 -10.92 -2.65
C GLU A 78 -2.32 -9.39 -2.52
N SER A 79 -1.70 -8.90 -1.44
CA SER A 79 -1.51 -7.47 -1.17
C SER A 79 -0.57 -6.78 -2.18
N GLU A 80 0.44 -7.51 -2.65
CA GLU A 80 1.49 -6.95 -3.51
C GLU A 80 1.29 -7.22 -5.01
N GLY A 81 0.53 -8.25 -5.34
CA GLY A 81 0.43 -8.82 -6.68
C GLY A 81 1.66 -9.66 -7.03
N ASP A 82 1.48 -10.72 -7.82
CA ASP A 82 2.52 -11.69 -8.18
C ASP A 82 3.80 -11.07 -8.78
N LEU A 83 3.72 -9.87 -9.34
CA LEU A 83 4.81 -9.21 -10.06
C LEU A 83 5.82 -8.46 -9.16
N SER A 84 5.58 -8.30 -7.86
CA SER A 84 6.53 -7.62 -6.94
C SER A 84 7.23 -8.50 -5.91
N MET A 85 7.08 -9.83 -6.00
CA MET A 85 7.86 -10.78 -5.18
C MET A 85 9.39 -10.63 -5.34
N GLY A 86 9.86 -10.00 -6.42
CA GLY A 86 11.29 -9.71 -6.63
C GLY A 86 11.85 -8.54 -5.80
N ASN A 87 11.01 -7.75 -5.11
CA ASN A 87 11.45 -6.55 -4.36
C ASN A 87 11.55 -6.76 -2.85
N LEU A 88 11.56 -8.02 -2.37
CA LEU A 88 11.75 -8.34 -0.94
C LEU A 88 13.04 -7.73 -0.36
N GLU A 89 14.08 -7.53 -1.20
CA GLU A 89 15.36 -6.94 -0.78
C GLU A 89 15.25 -5.49 -0.31
N ASN A 90 14.22 -4.76 -0.76
CA ASN A 90 14.06 -3.34 -0.43
C ASN A 90 13.20 -3.10 0.81
N LYS A 91 12.51 -4.12 1.30
CA LYS A 91 11.65 -4.01 2.48
C LYS A 91 12.42 -4.25 3.76
N LYS A 92 12.00 -3.59 4.84
CA LYS A 92 12.48 -3.88 6.20
C LYS A 92 11.88 -5.18 6.72
N ASN A 93 10.57 -5.37 6.52
CA ASN A 93 9.86 -6.57 6.92
C ASN A 93 9.09 -7.17 5.75
N VAL A 94 8.95 -8.49 5.75
CA VAL A 94 8.16 -9.23 4.75
C VAL A 94 6.69 -8.78 4.75
N THR A 95 6.22 -8.32 5.90
CA THR A 95 4.84 -7.89 6.14
C THR A 95 4.52 -6.47 5.69
N ASP A 96 5.54 -5.70 5.31
CA ASP A 96 5.36 -4.34 4.85
C ASP A 96 4.73 -4.32 3.45
N PHE A 97 3.77 -3.43 3.26
CA PHE A 97 3.05 -3.26 2.00
C PHE A 97 3.30 -1.88 1.40
N ALA A 98 3.21 -1.79 0.06
CA ALA A 98 3.49 -0.56 -0.65
C ALA A 98 2.36 0.46 -0.48
N LEU A 99 2.74 1.69 -0.12
CA LEU A 99 1.92 2.89 -0.20
C LEU A 99 2.08 3.58 -1.55
N TRP A 100 3.30 3.56 -2.09
CA TRP A 100 3.62 4.10 -3.41
C TRP A 100 4.59 3.15 -4.10
N LYS A 101 4.31 2.75 -5.34
CA LYS A 101 5.21 1.90 -6.14
C LYS A 101 5.88 2.75 -7.20
N ALA A 102 7.21 2.70 -7.25
CA ALA A 102 7.97 3.30 -8.35
C ALA A 102 7.55 2.65 -9.68
N SER A 103 7.38 3.48 -10.70
CA SER A 103 6.94 3.03 -12.03
C SER A 103 8.11 2.48 -12.83
N LYS A 104 7.90 1.37 -13.52
CA LYS A 104 8.82 0.88 -14.55
C LYS A 104 8.54 1.56 -15.89
N ASP A 105 9.48 1.45 -16.82
CA ASP A 105 9.31 1.96 -18.18
C ASP A 105 8.12 1.28 -18.87
N GLY A 106 7.22 2.11 -19.43
CA GLY A 106 6.01 1.64 -20.10
C GLY A 106 4.79 1.47 -19.20
N GLU A 107 4.92 1.61 -17.88
CA GLU A 107 3.78 1.64 -16.94
C GLU A 107 3.19 3.07 -16.82
N PRO A 108 1.87 3.21 -16.55
CA PRO A 108 1.29 4.49 -16.22
C PRO A 108 1.83 5.00 -14.88
N TYR A 109 2.10 6.31 -14.82
CA TYR A 109 2.69 6.94 -13.65
C TYR A 109 2.13 8.32 -13.38
N TRP A 110 2.32 8.76 -12.15
CA TRP A 110 2.16 10.12 -11.67
C TRP A 110 3.47 10.59 -11.03
N ASN A 111 3.68 11.91 -11.02
CA ASN A 111 4.83 12.51 -10.36
C ASN A 111 4.55 12.61 -8.86
N SER A 112 5.52 12.23 -8.03
CA SER A 112 5.48 12.43 -6.58
C SER A 112 6.86 12.89 -6.08
N PRO A 113 6.97 13.31 -4.80
CA PRO A 113 8.24 13.68 -4.17
C PRO A 113 9.29 12.55 -4.20
N TRP A 114 8.86 11.29 -4.33
CA TRP A 114 9.72 10.11 -4.35
C TRP A 114 10.06 9.62 -5.77
N GLY A 115 9.61 10.36 -6.79
CA GLY A 115 9.82 10.02 -8.20
C GLY A 115 8.54 9.62 -8.92
N LYS A 116 8.69 9.05 -10.12
CA LYS A 116 7.56 8.59 -10.91
C LYS A 116 7.03 7.27 -10.35
N GLY A 117 5.74 7.20 -10.08
CA GLY A 117 5.14 5.99 -9.54
C GLY A 117 3.63 5.99 -9.58
N ARG A 118 3.04 5.08 -8.82
CA ARG A 118 1.60 4.87 -8.72
C ARG A 118 1.23 4.50 -7.28
N PRO A 119 -0.01 4.77 -6.86
CA PRO A 119 -0.47 4.39 -5.54
C PRO A 119 -0.43 2.86 -5.35
N GLY A 120 -0.18 2.43 -4.13
CA GLY A 120 -0.42 1.06 -3.70
C GLY A 120 -1.91 0.81 -3.47
N TRP A 121 -2.35 -0.44 -3.57
CA TRP A 121 -3.77 -0.77 -3.57
C TRP A 121 -4.52 -0.29 -2.31
N HIS A 122 -3.95 -0.47 -1.11
CA HIS A 122 -4.64 -0.14 0.15
C HIS A 122 -4.68 1.36 0.46
N ILE A 123 -3.98 2.21 -0.31
CA ILE A 123 -3.95 3.66 -0.08
C ILE A 123 -4.89 4.42 -1.03
N GLU A 124 -5.48 3.73 -2.01
CA GLU A 124 -6.48 4.27 -2.96
C GLU A 124 -7.81 4.59 -2.27
#